data_AF-A0A3S3WFE3-F1
#
_entry.id   AF-A0A3S3WFE3-F1
#
_cell.length_a   1.000
_cell.length_b   1.000
_cell.length_c   1.000
_cell.angle_alpha   90.00
_cell.angle_beta   90.00
_cell.angle_gamma   90.00
#
_symmetry.space_group_name_H-M   'P 1'
#
loop_
_entity.id
_entity.type
_entity.pdbx_description
1 polymer ?
#
loop_
_entity_poly.entity_id
_entity_poly.type
_entity_poly.pdbx_seq_one_letter_code
_entity_poly.pdbx_strand_id
1 'polypeptide(L)'
;MATSPIDIKKWKSYADWKLLALLLLFLNVKLAIKIPALALIYLLQFDFKFGFSFQNSRLPLFYLLIIPLSFIGLFIGKGFQNINYLIVFATGLFFWLLCILAIHQVKLSVEKQSAQTLHNTLLLFFAINAGVSAINLLRIIIETHALNPYTYQGNYQKYFIGTGDYIKGVTFDTSTTNAAINAMGVIYFLVRQKPLMLMACMATLLLTGSNFINIVLLLILALLFIFKSTRIQKSLVIICLMLLATFMVKVSPQNNTYVAETIKNTFEKPAHHAVIQTALLPVSERPDSTLNSEERKEKFAKLYLDSLSSAVYIKDTRGKPQIMVKPVIRNDDGRILMPQANIHSATYQSIKVPQAAQQPLIRFINTHDTALPISAKTIRVPTLPGKAISVLQTGKFLIQHPSKILTGDGMGNFSSKLAFRATGLGIAGGYPHQYTYINPDFLANHLDVYLDFFSKQTGLHSLTNSPFSVYDQLLAEYGLIGLVIFFVYYLWFFARHYRKLTYGLPILLLLMAVLFVDYWFEQLSILVFFELLLFLNIKETAEQEGEFAHA
;
A
#
# COMPACT_ATOMS: atom_id res chain seq x y z
N MET A 1 -7.58 45.59 -8.30
CA MET A 1 -7.55 44.43 -9.22
C MET A 1 -8.97 43.92 -9.38
N ALA A 2 -9.62 44.22 -10.50
CA ALA A 2 -10.97 43.74 -10.76
C ALA A 2 -10.94 42.22 -10.97
N THR A 3 -11.62 41.47 -10.10
CA THR A 3 -11.79 40.03 -10.24
C THR A 3 -12.66 39.77 -11.47
N SER A 4 -12.03 39.40 -12.58
CA SER A 4 -12.76 38.92 -13.76
C SER A 4 -13.69 37.77 -13.33
N PRO A 5 -14.99 37.80 -13.67
CA PRO A 5 -15.92 36.74 -13.28
C PRO A 5 -15.41 35.38 -13.79
N ILE A 6 -15.50 34.36 -12.94
CA ILE A 6 -15.06 32.99 -13.27
C ILE A 6 -15.88 32.50 -14.46
N ASP A 7 -15.22 32.26 -15.59
CA ASP A 7 -15.86 31.66 -16.76
C ASP A 7 -16.15 30.17 -16.51
N ILE A 8 -17.38 29.90 -16.09
CA ILE A 8 -17.89 28.56 -15.77
C ILE A 8 -17.75 27.61 -16.97
N LYS A 9 -17.87 28.10 -18.21
CA LYS A 9 -17.74 27.26 -19.41
C LYS A 9 -16.30 26.78 -19.58
N LYS A 10 -15.33 27.69 -19.42
CA LYS A 10 -13.90 27.36 -19.46
C LYS A 10 -13.51 26.38 -18.35
N TRP A 11 -14.10 26.51 -17.16
CA TRP A 11 -13.84 25.56 -16.07
C TRP A 11 -14.42 24.17 -16.34
N LYS A 12 -15.64 24.08 -16.91
CA LYS A 12 -16.25 22.80 -17.29
C LYS A 12 -15.44 22.02 -18.33
N SER A 13 -14.77 22.69 -19.27
CA SER A 13 -13.94 22.05 -20.30
C SER A 13 -12.46 21.88 -19.92
N TYR A 14 -12.04 22.42 -18.77
CA TYR A 14 -10.63 22.38 -18.36
C TYR A 14 -10.12 20.95 -18.10
N ALA A 15 -10.94 20.12 -17.43
CA ALA A 15 -10.60 18.77 -17.04
C ALA A 15 -11.78 17.82 -17.29
N ASP A 16 -11.50 16.53 -17.44
CA ASP A 16 -12.51 15.48 -17.40
C ASP A 16 -12.93 15.25 -15.95
N TRP A 17 -13.98 15.96 -15.53
CA TRP A 17 -14.54 15.87 -14.19
C TRP A 17 -15.10 14.48 -13.86
N LYS A 18 -15.54 13.71 -14.86
CA LYS A 18 -16.02 12.33 -14.66
C LYS A 18 -14.85 11.43 -14.31
N LEU A 19 -13.77 11.51 -15.09
CA LEU A 19 -12.54 10.78 -14.79
C LEU A 19 -11.94 11.21 -13.44
N LEU A 20 -11.93 12.51 -13.13
CA LEU A 20 -11.43 12.97 -11.83
C LEU A 20 -12.24 12.38 -10.67
N ALA A 21 -13.57 12.37 -10.77
CA ALA A 21 -14.44 11.76 -9.78
C ALA A 21 -14.20 10.25 -9.66
N LEU A 22 -14.05 9.54 -10.79
CA LEU A 22 -13.66 8.13 -10.80
C LEU A 22 -12.35 7.92 -10.04
N LEU A 23 -11.31 8.70 -10.34
CA LEU A 23 -10.01 8.57 -9.68
C LEU A 23 -10.08 8.88 -8.16
N LEU A 24 -10.78 9.93 -7.75
CA LEU A 24 -10.85 10.30 -6.34
C LEU A 24 -11.64 9.29 -5.49
N LEU A 25 -12.68 8.68 -6.06
CA LEU A 25 -13.55 7.76 -5.33
C LEU A 25 -13.12 6.29 -5.48
N PHE A 26 -12.82 5.86 -6.71
CA PHE A 26 -12.47 4.47 -7.00
C PHE A 26 -11.09 4.09 -6.47
N LEU A 27 -10.15 5.03 -6.36
CA LEU A 27 -8.84 4.74 -5.78
C LEU A 27 -8.86 4.57 -4.26
N ASN A 28 -10.01 4.79 -3.60
CA ASN A 28 -10.18 4.54 -2.18
C ASN A 28 -10.01 3.06 -1.82
N VAL A 29 -9.42 2.74 -0.67
CA VAL A 29 -9.25 1.36 -0.17
C VAL A 29 -10.57 0.61 0.03
N LYS A 30 -11.64 1.32 0.42
CA LYS A 30 -12.90 0.68 0.81
C LYS A 30 -13.70 0.29 -0.42
N LEU A 31 -13.99 -1.01 -0.55
CA LEU A 31 -14.86 -1.54 -1.60
C LEU A 31 -16.26 -0.89 -1.59
N ALA A 32 -16.77 -0.56 -0.40
CA ALA A 32 -18.03 0.16 -0.23
C ALA A 32 -18.04 1.56 -0.86
N ILE A 33 -16.88 2.13 -1.17
CA ILE A 33 -16.74 3.38 -1.92
C ILE A 33 -16.51 3.09 -3.42
N LYS A 34 -15.67 2.09 -3.74
CA LYS A 34 -15.37 1.70 -5.13
C LYS A 34 -16.63 1.31 -5.93
N ILE A 35 -17.53 0.51 -5.35
CA ILE A 35 -18.74 0.03 -6.06
C ILE A 35 -19.68 1.19 -6.40
N PRO A 36 -20.12 2.04 -5.45
CA PRO A 36 -20.95 3.20 -5.78
C PRO A 36 -20.26 4.19 -6.73
N ALA A 37 -18.94 4.37 -6.60
CA ALA A 37 -18.17 5.23 -7.52
C ALA A 37 -18.28 4.73 -8.96
N LEU A 38 -18.07 3.43 -9.16
CA LEU A 38 -18.19 2.82 -10.48
C LEU A 38 -19.61 2.89 -11.02
N ALA A 39 -20.62 2.61 -10.19
CA ALA A 39 -22.03 2.73 -10.56
C ALA A 39 -22.38 4.17 -10.98
N LEU A 40 -21.98 5.17 -10.21
CA LEU A 40 -22.16 6.59 -10.53
C LEU A 40 -21.54 6.93 -11.89
N ILE A 41 -20.33 6.46 -12.16
CA ILE A 41 -19.64 6.74 -13.42
C ILE A 41 -20.36 6.07 -14.59
N TYR A 42 -20.86 4.84 -14.44
CA TYR A 42 -21.67 4.19 -15.47
C TYR A 42 -23.02 4.89 -15.70
N LEU A 43 -23.61 5.53 -14.68
CA LEU A 43 -24.80 6.39 -14.86
C LEU A 43 -24.46 7.68 -15.63
N LEU A 44 -23.28 8.26 -15.39
CA LEU A 44 -22.83 9.51 -16.04
C LEU A 44 -22.27 9.31 -17.45
N GLN A 45 -21.78 8.11 -17.76
CA GLN A 45 -21.22 7.74 -19.06
C GLN A 45 -21.48 6.27 -19.39
N PHE A 46 -22.76 5.98 -19.63
CA PHE A 46 -23.23 4.64 -19.94
C PHE A 46 -22.62 4.12 -21.25
N ASP A 47 -21.83 3.06 -21.16
CA ASP A 47 -21.28 2.34 -22.30
C ASP A 47 -20.83 0.94 -21.84
N PHE A 48 -21.33 -0.12 -22.48
CA PHE A 48 -20.94 -1.51 -22.23
C PHE A 48 -20.28 -2.17 -23.45
N LYS A 49 -19.77 -1.37 -24.40
CA LYS A 49 -19.05 -1.85 -25.58
C LYS A 49 -17.58 -2.05 -25.24
N PHE A 50 -17.28 -3.16 -24.55
CA PHE A 50 -15.93 -3.43 -24.04
C PHE A 50 -14.86 -3.53 -25.14
N GLY A 51 -15.21 -4.09 -26.30
CA GLY A 51 -14.31 -4.18 -27.46
C GLY A 51 -13.18 -5.21 -27.29
N PHE A 52 -13.44 -6.33 -26.60
CA PHE A 52 -12.48 -7.43 -26.52
C PHE A 52 -12.35 -8.14 -27.88
N SER A 53 -11.12 -8.32 -28.36
CA SER A 53 -10.81 -9.01 -29.63
C SER A 53 -9.39 -9.57 -29.59
N PHE A 54 -9.14 -10.73 -30.20
CA PHE A 54 -7.81 -11.36 -30.18
C PHE A 54 -6.72 -10.61 -30.97
N GLN A 55 -7.10 -9.87 -32.01
CA GLN A 55 -6.14 -9.16 -32.87
C GLN A 55 -5.94 -7.72 -32.41
N ASN A 56 -7.05 -6.98 -32.27
CA ASN A 56 -7.06 -5.57 -31.93
C ASN A 56 -7.97 -5.31 -30.72
N SER A 57 -7.67 -5.96 -29.60
CA SER A 57 -8.41 -5.73 -28.37
C SER A 57 -8.30 -4.27 -27.94
N ARG A 58 -9.43 -3.66 -27.57
CA ARG A 58 -9.45 -2.34 -26.95
C ARG A 58 -8.90 -2.35 -25.52
N LEU A 59 -9.12 -3.46 -24.81
CA LEU A 59 -8.73 -3.70 -23.41
C LEU A 59 -7.81 -4.92 -23.32
N PRO A 60 -6.93 -5.03 -22.31
CA PRO A 60 -6.11 -6.22 -22.07
C PRO A 60 -6.99 -7.47 -21.92
N LEU A 61 -6.77 -8.49 -22.76
CA LEU A 61 -7.57 -9.73 -22.74
C LEU A 61 -7.38 -10.54 -21.45
N PHE A 62 -6.32 -10.26 -20.69
CA PHE A 62 -6.04 -10.90 -19.41
C PHE A 62 -7.27 -10.93 -18.49
N TYR A 63 -7.96 -9.79 -18.36
CA TYR A 63 -9.14 -9.68 -17.49
C TYR A 63 -10.29 -10.59 -17.92
N LEU A 64 -10.45 -10.79 -19.23
CA LEU A 64 -11.48 -11.67 -19.75
C LEU A 64 -11.09 -13.14 -19.62
N LEU A 65 -9.83 -13.48 -19.89
CA LEU A 65 -9.33 -14.85 -19.95
C LEU A 65 -9.08 -15.48 -18.57
N ILE A 66 -8.85 -14.67 -17.53
CA ILE A 66 -8.66 -15.17 -16.16
C ILE A 66 -9.97 -15.76 -15.57
N ILE A 67 -11.13 -15.28 -16.03
CA ILE A 67 -12.45 -15.76 -15.59
C ILE A 67 -12.71 -17.23 -16.00
N PRO A 68 -12.67 -17.62 -17.29
CA PRO A 68 -12.85 -19.02 -17.67
C PRO A 68 -11.76 -19.93 -17.07
N LEU A 69 -10.53 -19.44 -16.91
CA LEU A 69 -9.48 -20.19 -16.19
C LEU A 69 -9.88 -20.46 -14.73
N SER A 70 -10.52 -19.49 -14.06
CA SER A 70 -11.06 -19.68 -12.71
C SER A 70 -12.10 -20.81 -12.67
N PHE A 71 -13.00 -20.87 -13.65
CA PHE A 71 -13.99 -21.95 -13.76
C PHE A 71 -13.33 -23.30 -13.99
N ILE A 72 -12.32 -23.38 -14.85
CA ILE A 72 -11.55 -24.61 -15.06
C ILE A 72 -10.92 -25.07 -13.73
N GLY A 73 -10.29 -24.16 -12.98
CA GLY A 73 -9.75 -24.44 -11.65
C GLY A 73 -10.81 -24.94 -10.66
N LEU A 74 -12.01 -24.35 -10.67
CA LEU A 74 -13.15 -24.78 -9.84
C LEU A 74 -13.54 -26.24 -10.11
N PHE A 75 -13.60 -26.66 -11.38
CA PHE A 75 -13.95 -28.02 -11.76
C PHE A 75 -12.83 -29.02 -11.47
N ILE A 76 -11.58 -28.69 -11.80
CA ILE A 76 -10.42 -29.55 -11.54
C ILE A 76 -10.24 -29.78 -10.04
N GLY A 77 -10.37 -28.73 -9.22
CA GLY A 77 -10.28 -28.80 -7.77
C GLY A 77 -11.53 -29.36 -7.09
N LYS A 78 -12.58 -29.72 -7.84
CA LYS A 78 -13.91 -30.14 -7.33
C LYS A 78 -14.51 -29.16 -6.31
N GLY A 79 -14.13 -27.88 -6.38
CA GLY A 79 -14.52 -26.88 -5.40
C GLY A 79 -16.02 -26.60 -5.37
N PHE A 80 -16.74 -26.96 -6.44
CA PHE A 80 -18.20 -26.86 -6.51
C PHE A 80 -18.95 -27.69 -5.45
N GLN A 81 -18.28 -28.63 -4.79
CA GLN A 81 -18.86 -29.43 -3.71
C GLN A 81 -18.92 -28.69 -2.36
N ASN A 82 -18.16 -27.60 -2.19
CA ASN A 82 -18.10 -26.84 -0.94
C ASN A 82 -18.77 -25.48 -1.10
N ILE A 83 -19.91 -25.28 -0.42
CA ILE A 83 -20.68 -24.03 -0.49
C ILE A 83 -19.88 -22.81 0.00
N ASN A 84 -19.07 -22.96 1.05
CA ASN A 84 -18.27 -21.85 1.58
C ASN A 84 -17.22 -21.42 0.55
N TYR A 85 -16.60 -22.38 -0.15
CA TYR A 85 -15.70 -22.08 -1.25
C TYR A 85 -16.43 -21.46 -2.45
N LEU A 86 -17.66 -21.87 -2.77
CA LEU A 86 -18.44 -21.23 -3.84
C LEU A 86 -18.68 -19.74 -3.56
N ILE A 87 -18.86 -19.33 -2.30
CA ILE A 87 -18.95 -17.90 -1.94
C ILE A 87 -17.61 -17.18 -2.14
N VAL A 88 -16.48 -17.82 -1.79
CA VAL A 88 -15.14 -17.30 -2.07
C VAL A 88 -14.97 -17.12 -3.58
N PHE A 89 -15.26 -18.15 -4.36
CA PHE A 89 -15.20 -18.14 -5.81
C PHE A 89 -16.07 -17.03 -6.43
N ALA A 90 -17.34 -16.91 -6.02
CA ALA A 90 -18.24 -15.85 -6.50
C ALA A 90 -17.70 -14.44 -6.16
N THR A 91 -17.12 -14.27 -4.97
CA THR A 91 -16.49 -13.01 -4.55
C THR A 91 -15.29 -12.65 -5.43
N GLY A 92 -14.45 -13.63 -5.76
CA GLY A 92 -13.31 -13.41 -6.64
C GLY A 92 -13.72 -13.09 -8.10
N LEU A 93 -14.75 -13.77 -8.62
CA LEU A 93 -15.33 -13.43 -9.94
C LEU A 93 -15.85 -11.99 -9.95
N PHE A 94 -16.54 -11.58 -8.89
CA PHE A 94 -17.01 -10.22 -8.73
C PHE A 94 -15.85 -9.20 -8.77
N PHE A 95 -14.70 -9.50 -8.15
CA PHE A 95 -13.52 -8.63 -8.24
C PHE A 95 -12.94 -8.53 -9.66
N TRP A 96 -12.90 -9.63 -10.41
CA TRP A 96 -12.47 -9.58 -11.83
C TRP A 96 -13.43 -8.75 -12.69
N LEU A 97 -14.74 -8.88 -12.47
CA LEU A 97 -15.75 -8.05 -13.13
C LEU A 97 -15.56 -6.56 -12.79
N LEU A 98 -15.30 -6.23 -11.52
CA LEU A 98 -14.98 -4.84 -11.13
C LEU A 98 -13.74 -4.31 -11.85
N CYS A 99 -12.71 -5.13 -12.05
CA CYS A 99 -11.52 -4.74 -12.81
C CYS A 99 -11.88 -4.40 -14.26
N ILE A 100 -12.66 -5.26 -14.95
CA ILE A 100 -13.12 -5.04 -16.34
C ILE A 100 -13.90 -3.73 -16.45
N LEU A 101 -14.84 -3.50 -15.54
CA LEU A 101 -15.67 -2.31 -15.55
C LEU A 101 -14.84 -1.04 -15.29
N ALA A 102 -13.87 -1.09 -14.37
CA ALA A 102 -13.03 0.05 -14.06
C ALA A 102 -12.11 0.43 -15.23
N ILE A 103 -11.40 -0.53 -15.80
CA ILE A 103 -10.51 -0.27 -16.94
C ILE A 103 -11.29 0.20 -18.18
N HIS A 104 -12.48 -0.35 -18.41
CA HIS A 104 -13.35 0.08 -19.50
C HIS A 104 -13.66 1.58 -19.42
N GLN A 105 -14.00 2.06 -18.21
CA GLN A 105 -14.31 3.47 -17.98
C GLN A 105 -13.09 4.38 -18.13
N VAL A 106 -11.92 3.95 -17.67
CA VAL A 106 -10.65 4.67 -17.91
C VAL A 106 -10.35 4.77 -19.40
N LYS A 107 -10.42 3.66 -20.13
CA LYS A 107 -10.16 3.62 -21.57
C LYS A 107 -11.16 4.50 -22.34
N LEU A 108 -12.43 4.49 -21.93
CA LEU A 108 -13.48 5.31 -22.54
C LEU A 108 -13.21 6.81 -22.35
N SER A 109 -12.78 7.23 -21.16
CA SER A 109 -12.35 8.60 -20.90
C SER A 109 -11.16 8.99 -21.78
N VAL A 110 -10.16 8.10 -21.92
CA VAL A 110 -9.00 8.37 -22.78
C VAL A 110 -9.38 8.54 -24.25
N GLU A 111 -10.31 7.74 -24.75
CA GLU A 111 -10.78 7.83 -26.15
C GLU A 111 -11.57 9.11 -26.41
N LYS A 112 -12.50 9.46 -25.51
CA LYS A 112 -13.43 10.59 -25.71
C LYS A 112 -12.81 11.97 -25.47
N GLN A 113 -11.76 12.07 -24.65
CA GLN A 113 -11.20 13.36 -24.22
C GLN A 113 -9.84 13.64 -24.85
N SER A 114 -9.55 14.90 -25.14
CA SER A 114 -8.23 15.29 -25.65
C SER A 114 -7.10 14.96 -24.66
N ALA A 115 -5.89 14.71 -25.16
CA ALA A 115 -4.71 14.49 -24.32
C ALA A 115 -4.47 15.65 -23.33
N GLN A 116 -4.73 16.89 -23.75
CA GLN A 116 -4.59 18.07 -22.90
C GLN A 116 -5.60 18.07 -21.75
N THR A 117 -6.87 17.73 -22.01
CA THR A 117 -7.91 17.63 -20.96
C THR A 117 -7.53 16.57 -19.93
N LEU A 118 -7.01 15.42 -20.38
CA LEU A 118 -6.54 14.34 -19.50
C LEU A 118 -5.31 14.77 -18.68
N HIS A 119 -4.38 15.50 -19.29
CA HIS A 119 -3.23 16.08 -18.57
C HIS A 119 -3.68 17.03 -17.46
N ASN A 120 -4.65 17.91 -17.74
CA ASN A 120 -5.22 18.82 -16.75
C ASN A 120 -5.92 18.05 -15.62
N THR A 121 -6.64 16.96 -15.94
CA THR A 121 -7.22 16.05 -14.94
C THR A 121 -6.15 15.45 -14.04
N LEU A 122 -5.04 14.96 -14.61
CA LEU A 122 -3.93 14.38 -13.85
C LEU A 122 -3.22 15.43 -12.97
N LEU A 123 -3.04 16.66 -13.47
CA LEU A 123 -2.52 17.78 -12.69
C LEU A 123 -3.38 18.05 -11.46
N LEU A 124 -4.70 18.14 -11.64
CA LEU A 124 -5.64 18.33 -10.53
C LEU A 124 -5.59 17.15 -9.54
N PHE A 125 -5.60 15.91 -10.05
CA PHE A 125 -5.52 14.72 -9.21
C PHE A 125 -4.27 14.73 -8.32
N PHE A 126 -3.09 14.99 -8.89
CA PHE A 126 -1.85 15.02 -8.11
C PHE A 126 -1.80 16.20 -7.13
N ALA A 127 -2.34 17.36 -7.50
CA ALA A 127 -2.44 18.50 -6.59
C ALA A 127 -3.33 18.18 -5.38
N ILE A 128 -4.49 17.53 -5.62
CA ILE A 128 -5.38 17.07 -4.55
C ILE A 128 -4.67 16.01 -3.69
N ASN A 129 -3.98 15.04 -4.30
CA ASN A 129 -3.26 14.01 -3.56
C ASN A 129 -2.15 14.57 -2.67
N ALA A 130 -1.37 15.53 -3.17
CA ALA A 130 -0.36 16.24 -2.39
C ALA A 130 -1.02 17.02 -1.22
N GLY A 131 -2.14 17.71 -1.48
CA GLY A 131 -2.90 18.41 -0.46
C GLY A 131 -3.43 17.49 0.65
N VAL A 132 -4.03 16.36 0.30
CA VAL A 132 -4.52 15.35 1.27
C VAL A 132 -3.36 14.75 2.07
N SER A 133 -2.23 14.46 1.42
CA SER A 133 -1.03 13.95 2.09
C SER A 133 -0.45 14.97 3.08
N ALA A 134 -0.44 16.27 2.72
CA ALA A 134 -0.05 17.34 3.62
C ALA A 134 -1.00 17.46 4.82
N ILE A 135 -2.32 17.31 4.61
CA ILE A 135 -3.30 17.28 5.70
C ILE A 135 -3.05 16.08 6.63
N ASN A 136 -2.69 14.90 6.10
CA ASN A 136 -2.32 13.75 6.93
C ASN A 136 -1.13 14.09 7.83
N LEU A 137 -0.07 14.68 7.27
CA LEU A 137 1.11 15.09 8.04
C LEU A 137 0.79 16.16 9.08
N LEU A 138 0.02 17.19 8.71
CA LEU A 138 -0.37 18.27 9.62
C LEU A 138 -1.17 17.74 10.82
N ARG A 139 -2.06 16.77 10.61
CA ARG A 139 -2.78 16.12 11.72
C ARG A 139 -1.83 15.43 12.70
N ILE A 140 -0.78 14.77 12.19
CA ILE A 140 0.25 14.13 13.03
C ILE A 140 1.06 15.19 13.77
N ILE A 141 1.45 16.28 13.10
CA ILE A 141 2.17 17.39 13.74
C ILE A 141 1.34 17.99 14.88
N ILE A 142 0.03 18.17 14.66
CA ILE A 142 -0.90 18.66 15.69
C ILE A 142 -1.03 17.66 16.85
N GLU A 143 -1.18 16.36 16.57
CA GLU A 143 -1.30 15.31 17.60
C GLU A 143 -0.02 15.14 18.44
N THR A 144 1.15 15.27 17.82
CA THR A 144 2.45 15.05 18.48
C THR A 144 3.05 16.32 19.07
N HIS A 145 2.55 17.50 18.67
CA HIS A 145 3.17 18.81 18.91
C HIS A 145 4.63 18.90 18.46
N ALA A 146 5.06 18.02 17.54
CA ALA A 146 6.41 17.98 17.00
C ALA A 146 6.39 18.41 15.53
N LEU A 147 7.22 19.40 15.16
CA LEU A 147 7.34 19.87 13.78
C LEU A 147 7.84 18.76 12.84
N ASN A 148 8.75 17.91 13.33
CA ASN A 148 9.25 16.76 12.60
C ASN A 148 8.83 15.44 13.28
N PRO A 149 7.65 14.88 12.94
CA PRO A 149 7.15 13.65 13.54
C PRO A 149 8.02 12.42 13.25
N TYR A 150 8.86 12.43 12.20
CA TYR A 150 9.77 11.33 11.88
C TYR A 150 10.86 11.11 12.94
N THR A 151 11.15 12.15 13.74
CA THR A 151 12.09 12.09 14.86
C THR A 151 11.40 11.98 16.22
N TYR A 152 10.06 12.00 16.24
CA TYR A 152 9.29 11.96 17.47
C TYR A 152 9.19 10.52 18.00
N GLN A 153 9.83 10.28 19.15
CA GLN A 153 9.88 8.97 19.81
C GLN A 153 8.76 8.74 20.83
N GLY A 154 7.98 9.76 21.18
CA GLY A 154 6.87 9.63 22.12
C GLY A 154 5.73 8.75 21.56
N ASN A 155 4.67 8.56 22.36
CA ASN A 155 3.53 7.69 22.02
C ASN A 155 3.97 6.28 21.59
N TYR A 156 4.91 5.70 22.32
CA TYR A 156 5.46 4.36 22.04
C TYR A 156 6.06 4.22 20.64
N GLN A 157 6.66 5.30 20.14
CA GLN A 157 7.23 5.37 18.79
C GLN A 157 6.19 5.11 17.68
N LYS A 158 4.90 5.41 17.91
CA LYS A 158 3.85 5.31 16.89
C LYS A 158 4.21 6.04 15.60
N TYR A 159 4.73 7.27 15.74
CA TYR A 159 5.09 8.10 14.60
C TYR A 159 6.53 7.84 14.17
N PHE A 160 7.60 8.39 14.75
CA PHE A 160 9.00 8.00 14.45
C PHE A 160 9.27 7.50 13.01
N ILE A 161 9.90 6.33 12.85
CA ILE A 161 10.13 5.68 11.53
C ILE A 161 8.81 5.35 10.81
N GLY A 162 7.74 5.02 11.56
CA GLY A 162 6.41 4.70 11.04
C GLY A 162 5.55 5.90 10.60
N THR A 163 6.06 7.14 10.69
CA THR A 163 5.29 8.35 10.37
C THR A 163 4.75 8.29 8.96
N GLY A 164 5.57 7.77 8.04
CA GLY A 164 5.20 7.60 6.64
C GLY A 164 4.00 6.68 6.41
N ASP A 165 3.78 5.68 7.27
CA ASP A 165 2.66 4.72 7.18
C ASP A 165 1.29 5.37 7.30
N TYR A 166 1.25 6.57 7.88
CA TYR A 166 0.04 7.37 8.05
C TYR A 166 -0.21 8.37 6.90
N ILE A 167 0.72 8.51 5.95
CA ILE A 167 0.60 9.42 4.80
C ILE A 167 -0.02 8.68 3.60
N LYS A 168 -1.33 8.49 3.66
CA LYS A 168 -2.09 7.61 2.75
C LYS A 168 -2.62 8.29 1.48
N GLY A 169 -2.61 9.63 1.44
CA GLY A 169 -3.11 10.40 0.29
C GLY A 169 -4.60 10.14 0.01
N VAL A 170 -5.03 10.36 -1.23
CA VAL A 170 -6.45 10.19 -1.64
C VAL A 170 -6.92 8.74 -1.62
N THR A 171 -6.01 7.78 -1.59
CA THR A 171 -6.37 6.35 -1.59
C THR A 171 -6.86 5.87 -0.22
N PHE A 172 -6.43 6.54 0.87
CA PHE A 172 -6.69 6.11 2.24
C PHE A 172 -6.29 4.65 2.54
N ASP A 173 -5.43 4.06 1.72
CA ASP A 173 -5.00 2.67 1.81
C ASP A 173 -3.71 2.54 2.64
N THR A 174 -2.63 2.10 2.02
CA THR A 174 -1.29 2.05 2.59
C THR A 174 -0.44 3.22 2.10
N SER A 175 0.56 3.60 2.89
CA SER A 175 1.60 4.56 2.48
C SER A 175 2.29 4.12 1.18
N THR A 176 2.49 2.81 0.99
CA THR A 176 3.10 2.24 -0.21
C THR A 176 2.23 2.42 -1.44
N THR A 177 0.90 2.36 -1.30
CA THR A 177 -0.04 2.67 -2.39
C THR A 177 0.12 4.12 -2.86
N ASN A 178 0.15 5.06 -1.89
CA ASN A 178 0.39 6.48 -2.18
C ASN A 178 1.79 6.72 -2.76
N ALA A 179 2.80 6.01 -2.27
CA ALA A 179 4.17 6.07 -2.77
C ALA A 179 4.23 5.68 -4.26
N ALA A 180 3.64 4.56 -4.64
CA ALA A 180 3.64 4.09 -6.03
C ALA A 180 2.96 5.10 -6.97
N ILE A 181 1.80 5.67 -6.57
CA ILE A 181 1.11 6.70 -7.36
C ILE A 181 1.99 7.94 -7.54
N ASN A 182 2.64 8.41 -6.47
CA ASN A 182 3.54 9.56 -6.57
C ASN A 182 4.80 9.26 -7.37
N ALA A 183 5.35 8.04 -7.31
CA ALA A 183 6.47 7.62 -8.14
C ALA A 183 6.09 7.62 -9.64
N MET A 184 4.88 7.18 -9.99
CA MET A 184 4.35 7.36 -11.35
C MET A 184 4.24 8.84 -11.73
N GLY A 185 3.81 9.70 -10.80
CA GLY A 185 3.76 11.15 -10.97
C GLY A 185 5.14 11.78 -11.20
N VAL A 186 6.16 11.36 -10.45
CA VAL A 186 7.55 11.81 -10.65
C VAL A 186 8.01 11.46 -12.07
N ILE A 187 7.82 10.21 -12.51
CA ILE A 187 8.20 9.79 -13.86
C ILE A 187 7.43 10.59 -14.93
N TYR A 188 6.12 10.72 -14.76
CA TYR A 188 5.24 11.42 -15.69
C TYR A 188 5.62 12.90 -15.86
N PHE A 189 5.77 13.64 -14.75
CA PHE A 189 6.10 15.06 -14.79
C PHE A 189 7.56 15.35 -15.12
N LEU A 190 8.47 14.39 -14.89
CA LEU A 190 9.86 14.46 -15.37
C LEU A 190 9.90 14.50 -16.90
N VAL A 191 9.21 13.56 -17.54
CA VAL A 191 9.19 13.49 -19.02
C VAL A 191 8.52 14.73 -19.60
N ARG A 192 7.45 15.24 -18.96
CA ARG A 192 6.73 16.47 -19.35
C ARG A 192 7.43 17.78 -19.01
N GLN A 193 8.56 17.74 -18.29
CA GLN A 193 9.29 18.92 -17.82
C GLN A 193 8.40 19.89 -17.01
N LYS A 194 7.58 19.37 -16.09
CA LYS A 194 6.74 20.17 -15.17
C LYS A 194 7.37 20.16 -13.77
N PRO A 195 8.38 21.02 -13.50
CA PRO A 195 9.22 20.92 -12.30
C PRO A 195 8.43 21.04 -11.00
N LEU A 196 7.44 21.94 -10.94
CA LEU A 196 6.66 22.14 -9.72
C LEU A 196 5.90 20.87 -9.29
N MET A 197 5.23 20.23 -10.25
CA MET A 197 4.47 19.01 -9.98
C MET A 197 5.38 17.80 -9.74
N LEU A 198 6.51 17.73 -10.44
CA LEU A 198 7.56 16.75 -10.15
C LEU A 198 8.02 16.87 -8.69
N MET A 199 8.34 18.08 -8.22
CA MET A 199 8.76 18.31 -6.83
C MET A 199 7.65 17.98 -5.84
N ALA A 200 6.39 18.32 -6.14
CA ALA A 200 5.25 17.99 -5.29
C ALA A 200 5.06 16.46 -5.15
N CYS A 201 5.14 15.72 -6.26
CA CYS A 201 5.08 14.26 -6.25
C CYS A 201 6.28 13.66 -5.50
N MET A 202 7.50 14.16 -5.74
CA MET A 202 8.70 13.67 -5.06
C MET A 202 8.64 13.93 -3.55
N ALA A 203 8.25 15.12 -3.13
CA ALA A 203 8.09 15.45 -1.71
C ALA A 203 7.02 14.54 -1.06
N THR A 204 5.87 14.37 -1.72
CA THR A 204 4.80 13.50 -1.22
C THR A 204 5.26 12.04 -1.12
N LEU A 205 5.96 11.54 -2.14
CA LEU A 205 6.58 10.20 -2.12
C LEU A 205 7.52 10.04 -0.92
N LEU A 206 8.44 10.98 -0.71
CA LEU A 206 9.40 10.91 0.40
C LEU A 206 8.69 10.90 1.76
N LEU A 207 7.64 11.71 1.91
CA LEU A 207 6.82 11.73 3.13
C LEU A 207 6.14 10.38 3.42
N THR A 208 5.87 9.54 2.42
CA THR A 208 5.33 8.19 2.69
C THR A 208 6.33 7.26 3.38
N GLY A 209 7.64 7.56 3.37
CA GLY A 209 8.66 6.72 3.99
C GLY A 209 8.88 5.35 3.32
N SER A 210 8.30 5.09 2.14
CA SER A 210 8.39 3.77 1.49
C SER A 210 9.77 3.55 0.85
N ASN A 211 10.67 2.88 1.58
CA ASN A 211 12.02 2.57 1.12
C ASN A 211 12.03 1.73 -0.16
N PHE A 212 11.13 0.75 -0.27
CA PHE A 212 11.03 -0.10 -1.46
C PHE A 212 10.76 0.73 -2.72
N ILE A 213 9.74 1.59 -2.69
CA ILE A 213 9.38 2.42 -3.85
C ILE A 213 10.47 3.44 -4.16
N ASN A 214 11.13 4.01 -3.14
CA ASN A 214 12.27 4.91 -3.34
C ASN A 214 13.43 4.21 -4.06
N ILE A 215 13.80 2.99 -3.65
CA ILE A 215 14.88 2.22 -4.31
C ILE A 215 14.51 1.91 -5.76
N VAL A 216 13.28 1.44 -6.01
CA VAL A 216 12.81 1.15 -7.38
C VAL A 216 12.83 2.41 -8.25
N LEU A 217 12.33 3.53 -7.72
CA LEU A 217 12.34 4.81 -8.45
C LEU A 217 13.77 5.27 -8.73
N LEU A 218 14.71 5.13 -7.79
CA LEU A 218 16.12 5.47 -8.00
C LEU A 218 16.73 4.69 -9.17
N LEU A 219 16.48 3.38 -9.25
CA LEU A 219 16.96 2.56 -10.36
C LEU A 219 16.37 3.04 -11.70
N ILE A 220 15.08 3.37 -11.73
CA ILE A 220 14.41 3.90 -12.92
C ILE A 220 14.97 5.28 -13.31
N LEU A 221 15.17 6.18 -12.35
CA LEU A 221 15.75 7.51 -12.61
C LEU A 221 17.19 7.40 -13.11
N ALA A 222 17.97 6.45 -12.59
CA ALA A 222 19.32 6.17 -13.09
C ALA A 222 19.30 5.68 -14.54
N LEU A 223 18.40 4.75 -14.88
CA LEU A 223 18.22 4.31 -16.27
C LEU A 223 17.80 5.46 -17.20
N LEU A 224 16.87 6.31 -16.77
CA LEU A 224 16.47 7.50 -17.52
C LEU A 224 17.62 8.50 -17.69
N PHE A 225 18.42 8.70 -16.65
CA PHE A 225 19.58 9.58 -16.65
C PHE A 225 20.63 9.13 -17.69
N ILE A 226 20.85 7.81 -17.80
CA ILE A 226 21.83 7.23 -18.73
C ILE A 226 21.33 7.24 -20.17
N PHE A 227 20.11 6.75 -20.43
CA PHE A 227 19.71 6.35 -21.79
C PHE A 227 18.75 7.30 -22.52
N LYS A 228 17.89 8.06 -21.83
CA LYS A 228 16.75 8.73 -22.48
C LYS A 228 16.38 10.10 -21.88
N SER A 229 17.36 10.88 -21.41
CA SER A 229 17.10 12.19 -20.79
C SER A 229 17.78 13.38 -21.45
N THR A 230 17.04 14.49 -21.55
CA THR A 230 17.56 15.80 -21.94
C THR A 230 18.37 16.44 -20.80
N ARG A 231 19.15 17.50 -21.09
CA ARG A 231 19.89 18.24 -20.06
C ARG A 231 18.98 18.74 -18.92
N ILE A 232 17.78 19.22 -19.26
CA ILE A 232 16.79 19.68 -18.27
C ILE A 232 16.33 18.52 -17.40
N GLN A 233 15.98 17.37 -18.01
CA GLN A 233 15.56 16.18 -17.26
C GLN A 233 16.68 15.65 -16.36
N LYS A 234 17.93 15.65 -16.81
CA LYS A 234 19.09 15.28 -15.98
C LYS A 234 19.21 16.19 -14.75
N SER A 235 19.06 17.51 -14.92
CA SER A 235 19.04 18.45 -13.79
C SER A 235 17.88 18.16 -12.83
N LEU A 236 16.68 17.87 -13.34
CA LEU A 236 15.53 17.50 -12.51
C LEU A 236 15.74 16.19 -11.75
N VAL A 237 16.38 15.19 -12.37
CA VAL A 237 16.78 13.95 -11.69
C VAL A 237 17.72 14.25 -10.52
N ILE A 238 18.76 15.08 -10.75
CA ILE A 238 19.69 15.48 -9.68
C ILE A 238 18.94 16.18 -8.53
N ILE A 239 17.96 17.04 -8.84
CA ILE A 239 17.12 17.68 -7.83
C ILE A 239 16.33 16.63 -7.03
N CYS A 240 15.72 15.64 -7.67
CA CYS A 240 15.05 14.54 -6.95
C CYS A 240 16.02 13.77 -6.03
N LEU A 241 17.24 13.49 -6.49
CA LEU A 241 18.27 12.84 -5.67
C LEU A 241 18.66 13.70 -4.45
N MET A 242 18.83 15.00 -4.63
CA MET A 242 19.11 15.94 -3.53
C MET A 242 17.95 15.99 -2.53
N LEU A 243 16.70 15.96 -2.99
CA LEU A 243 15.53 15.88 -2.12
C LEU A 243 15.52 14.59 -1.30
N LEU A 244 15.80 13.45 -1.92
CA LEU A 244 15.91 12.17 -1.22
C LEU A 244 17.04 12.20 -0.17
N ALA A 245 18.23 12.68 -0.54
CA ALA A 245 19.35 12.79 0.38
C ALA A 245 19.03 13.73 1.55
N THR A 246 18.40 14.87 1.28
CA THR A 246 17.96 15.81 2.32
C THR A 246 16.94 15.16 3.24
N PHE A 247 15.96 14.43 2.69
CA PHE A 247 14.97 13.71 3.48
C PHE A 247 15.63 12.68 4.38
N MET A 248 16.52 11.85 3.84
CA MET A 248 17.22 10.81 4.61
C MET A 248 18.17 11.38 5.66
N VAL A 249 18.74 12.57 5.48
CA VAL A 249 19.68 13.15 6.46
C VAL A 249 18.99 14.05 7.50
N LYS A 250 17.97 14.81 7.08
CA LYS A 250 17.38 15.88 7.91
C LYS A 250 15.97 15.56 8.39
N VAL A 251 15.18 14.83 7.62
CA VAL A 251 13.79 14.53 7.97
C VAL A 251 13.70 13.20 8.71
N SER A 252 14.26 12.13 8.15
CA SER A 252 14.19 10.77 8.70
C SER A 252 15.56 10.08 8.74
N PRO A 253 16.51 10.56 9.57
CA PRO A 253 17.86 9.98 9.69
C PRO A 253 17.87 8.49 10.07
N GLN A 254 16.88 8.05 10.84
CA GLN A 254 16.78 6.66 11.30
C GLN A 254 16.41 5.69 10.17
N ASN A 255 15.73 6.18 9.15
CA ASN A 255 15.37 5.38 7.99
C ASN A 255 16.62 4.99 7.17
N ASN A 256 17.67 5.83 7.18
CA ASN A 256 18.95 5.49 6.59
C ASN A 256 19.61 4.31 7.33
N THR A 257 19.61 4.33 8.66
CA THR A 257 20.11 3.22 9.48
C THR A 257 19.33 1.94 9.20
N TYR A 258 18.01 2.01 9.13
CA TYR A 258 17.16 0.87 8.81
C TYR A 258 17.49 0.26 7.44
N VAL A 259 17.69 1.08 6.40
CA VAL A 259 18.07 0.59 5.07
C VAL A 259 19.45 -0.07 5.11
N ALA A 260 20.43 0.54 5.79
CA ALA A 260 21.77 -0.02 5.93
C ALA A 260 21.76 -1.38 6.66
N GLU A 261 21.01 -1.49 7.76
CA GLU A 261 20.82 -2.74 8.50
C GLU A 261 20.09 -3.80 7.68
N THR A 262 19.05 -3.42 6.93
CA THR A 262 18.32 -4.35 6.05
C THR A 262 19.25 -4.94 4.98
N ILE A 263 20.05 -4.10 4.33
CA ILE A 263 21.04 -4.54 3.34
C ILE A 263 22.07 -5.47 4.01
N LYS A 264 22.63 -5.03 5.15
CA LYS A 264 23.60 -5.83 5.91
C LYS A 264 23.05 -7.21 6.28
N ASN A 265 21.85 -7.27 6.85
CA ASN A 265 21.18 -8.51 7.25
C ASN A 265 20.81 -9.42 6.06
N THR A 266 20.68 -8.86 4.85
CA THR A 266 20.44 -9.66 3.65
C THR A 266 21.70 -10.37 3.17
N PHE A 267 22.89 -9.78 3.39
CA PHE A 267 24.18 -10.34 2.94
C PHE A 267 24.96 -11.06 4.04
N GLU A 268 24.76 -10.71 5.31
CA GLU A 268 25.43 -11.34 6.46
C GLU A 268 24.48 -12.31 7.18
N LYS A 269 25.00 -13.44 7.69
CA LYS A 269 24.22 -14.34 8.55
C LYS A 269 23.75 -13.54 9.78
N PRO A 270 22.46 -13.61 10.16
CA PRO A 270 21.93 -12.78 11.23
C PRO A 270 22.69 -13.06 12.53
N ALA A 271 23.42 -12.06 13.02
CA ALA A 271 23.92 -12.07 14.38
C ALA A 271 22.70 -12.08 15.31
N HIS A 272 22.70 -12.95 16.32
CA HIS A 272 21.64 -13.03 17.32
C HIS A 272 21.31 -11.63 17.85
N HIS A 273 20.12 -11.11 17.53
CA HIS A 273 19.70 -9.82 18.04
C HIS A 273 19.64 -9.90 19.56
N ALA A 274 20.42 -9.03 20.21
CA ALA A 274 20.39 -8.86 21.65
C ALA A 274 18.96 -8.54 22.11
N VAL A 275 18.53 -9.20 23.18
CA VAL A 275 17.24 -8.98 23.82
C VAL A 275 17.21 -7.56 24.36
N ILE A 276 16.66 -6.61 23.59
CA ILE A 276 16.41 -5.24 24.09
C ILE A 276 15.43 -5.35 25.25
N GLN A 277 15.85 -4.86 26.42
CA GLN A 277 15.10 -4.89 27.68
C GLN A 277 13.68 -4.32 27.52
N THR A 278 12.74 -5.00 28.16
CA THR A 278 11.29 -4.90 27.96
C THR A 278 10.63 -3.99 28.98
N ALA A 279 9.82 -3.04 28.52
CA ALA A 279 8.83 -2.39 29.38
C ALA A 279 7.45 -3.01 29.10
N LEU A 280 6.82 -3.60 30.12
CA LEU A 280 5.40 -3.94 30.07
C LEU A 280 4.58 -2.64 30.09
N LEU A 281 3.56 -2.54 29.24
CA LEU A 281 2.64 -1.42 29.28
C LEU A 281 1.96 -1.36 30.67
N PRO A 282 1.91 -0.19 31.33
CA PRO A 282 1.16 -0.05 32.56
C PRO A 282 -0.33 -0.38 32.30
N VAL A 283 -0.99 -0.99 33.28
CA VAL A 283 -2.39 -1.47 33.20
C VAL A 283 -3.36 -0.35 32.78
N SER A 284 -3.07 0.90 33.12
CA SER A 284 -3.84 2.09 32.74
C SER A 284 -3.93 2.31 31.22
N GLU A 285 -2.92 1.90 30.46
CA GLU A 285 -2.80 2.20 29.02
C GLU A 285 -3.16 1.02 28.11
N ARG A 286 -3.38 -0.15 28.69
CA ARG A 286 -3.78 -1.35 27.94
C ARG A 286 -5.27 -1.29 27.53
N PRO A 287 -5.66 -1.78 26.34
CA PRO A 287 -7.07 -1.86 25.94
C PRO A 287 -7.86 -2.82 26.84
N ASP A 288 -9.12 -2.49 27.18
CA ASP A 288 -9.94 -3.31 28.10
C ASP A 288 -10.16 -4.74 27.59
N SER A 289 -10.16 -4.92 26.27
CA SER A 289 -10.24 -6.24 25.62
C SER A 289 -9.07 -7.16 25.94
N THR A 290 -7.93 -6.60 26.37
CA THR A 290 -6.71 -7.35 26.73
C THR A 290 -6.55 -7.57 28.23
N LEU A 291 -7.47 -7.02 29.04
CA LEU A 291 -7.40 -7.05 30.48
C LEU A 291 -8.37 -8.09 31.04
N ASN A 292 -7.90 -8.88 32.00
CA ASN A 292 -8.75 -9.74 32.80
C ASN A 292 -9.62 -8.90 33.76
N SER A 293 -10.57 -9.51 34.48
CA SER A 293 -11.51 -8.74 35.32
C SER A 293 -10.81 -7.94 36.42
N GLU A 294 -9.73 -8.46 37.00
CA GLU A 294 -8.98 -7.78 38.05
C GLU A 294 -8.14 -6.63 37.48
N GLU A 295 -7.46 -6.84 36.36
CA GLU A 295 -6.72 -5.79 35.65
C GLU A 295 -7.65 -4.66 35.18
N ARG A 296 -8.91 -4.97 34.80
CA ARG A 296 -9.91 -3.94 34.48
C ARG A 296 -10.30 -3.12 35.71
N LYS A 297 -10.49 -3.77 36.87
CA LYS A 297 -10.75 -3.07 38.13
C LYS A 297 -9.56 -2.19 38.51
N GLU A 298 -8.33 -2.69 38.36
CA GLU A 298 -7.11 -1.94 38.62
C GLU A 298 -7.00 -0.73 37.67
N LYS A 299 -7.23 -0.93 36.37
CA LYS A 299 -7.26 0.15 35.38
C LYS A 299 -8.30 1.20 35.74
N PHE A 300 -9.52 0.78 36.05
CA PHE A 300 -10.59 1.69 36.44
C PHE A 300 -10.21 2.48 37.69
N ALA A 301 -9.68 1.81 38.73
CA ALA A 301 -9.23 2.46 39.95
C ALA A 301 -8.11 3.47 39.68
N LYS A 302 -7.09 3.12 38.88
CA LYS A 302 -6.01 4.03 38.48
C LYS A 302 -6.54 5.25 37.74
N LEU A 303 -7.33 5.05 36.69
CA LEU A 303 -7.90 6.16 35.90
C LEU A 303 -8.83 7.05 36.74
N TYR A 304 -9.58 6.45 37.68
CA TYR A 304 -10.43 7.18 38.60
C TYR A 304 -9.62 8.02 39.59
N LEU A 305 -8.57 7.45 40.19
CA LEU A 305 -7.65 8.17 41.09
C LEU A 305 -6.91 9.29 40.34
N ASP A 306 -6.46 9.04 39.11
CA ASP A 306 -5.85 10.05 38.25
C ASP A 306 -6.83 11.19 37.96
N SER A 307 -8.10 10.88 37.67
CA SER A 307 -9.16 11.88 37.47
C SER A 307 -9.42 12.71 38.73
N LEU A 308 -9.50 12.08 39.91
CA LEU A 308 -9.64 12.77 41.19
C LEU A 308 -8.44 13.67 41.49
N SER A 309 -7.22 13.17 41.31
CA SER A 309 -5.99 13.94 41.55
C SER A 309 -5.92 15.17 40.63
N SER A 310 -6.32 15.03 39.36
CA SER A 310 -6.41 16.12 38.40
C SER A 310 -7.48 17.14 38.80
N ALA A 311 -8.66 16.69 39.24
CA ALA A 311 -9.72 17.57 39.72
C ALA A 311 -9.33 18.35 40.98
N VAL A 312 -8.65 17.70 41.94
CA VAL A 312 -8.10 18.35 43.15
C VAL A 312 -7.02 19.35 42.76
N TYR A 313 -6.09 18.98 41.88
CA TYR A 313 -5.06 19.87 41.38
C TYR A 313 -5.64 21.13 40.73
N ILE A 314 -6.67 20.99 39.87
CA ILE A 314 -7.37 22.12 39.23
C ILE A 314 -8.07 23.00 40.27
N LYS A 315 -8.66 22.40 41.31
CA LYS A 315 -9.31 23.14 42.40
C LYS A 315 -8.30 23.95 43.21
N ASP A 316 -7.16 23.35 43.53
CA ASP A 316 -6.09 23.99 44.31
C ASP A 316 -5.34 25.08 43.51
N THR A 317 -5.30 24.96 42.18
CA THR A 317 -4.65 25.95 41.31
C THR A 317 -5.58 27.10 40.88
N ARG A 318 -6.91 26.99 41.07
CA ARG A 318 -7.91 27.99 40.65
C ARG A 318 -7.90 29.34 41.39
N GLY A 319 -6.95 29.59 42.29
CA GLY A 319 -6.83 30.85 43.03
C GLY A 319 -5.41 31.40 43.21
N LYS A 320 -4.40 30.75 42.61
CA LYS A 320 -3.00 31.20 42.70
C LYS A 320 -2.52 31.62 41.31
N PRO A 321 -1.97 32.84 41.11
CA PRO A 321 -1.33 33.19 39.85
C PRO A 321 -0.18 32.21 39.61
N GLN A 322 -0.33 31.33 38.62
CA GLN A 322 0.71 30.40 38.20
C GLN A 322 1.84 31.18 37.52
N ILE A 323 2.77 31.67 38.32
CA ILE A 323 4.12 32.01 37.86
C ILE A 323 5.07 31.07 38.60
N MET A 324 4.91 29.76 38.38
CA MET A 324 6.07 28.88 38.45
C MET A 324 6.76 28.99 37.10
N VAL A 325 7.59 30.03 36.95
CA VAL A 325 8.65 30.00 35.94
C VAL A 325 9.51 28.81 36.35
N LYS A 326 9.31 27.64 35.73
CA LYS A 326 10.32 26.57 35.81
C LYS A 326 11.64 27.27 35.47
N PRO A 327 12.65 27.22 36.36
CA PRO A 327 13.88 27.96 36.14
C PRO A 327 14.38 27.57 34.76
N VAL A 328 14.54 28.59 33.91
CA VAL A 328 15.10 28.43 32.58
C VAL A 328 16.50 27.89 32.81
N ILE A 329 16.67 26.58 32.67
CA ILE A 329 17.95 25.92 32.85
C ILE A 329 18.83 26.50 31.75
N ARG A 330 19.86 27.26 32.11
CA ARG A 330 20.84 27.76 31.16
C ARG A 330 22.09 26.89 31.30
N ASN A 331 22.68 26.49 30.18
CA ASN A 331 24.02 25.91 30.23
C ASN A 331 25.06 26.99 30.58
N ASP A 332 26.31 26.58 30.78
CA ASP A 332 27.40 27.50 31.13
C ASP A 332 27.63 28.59 30.06
N ASP A 333 27.20 28.36 28.82
CA ASP A 333 27.22 29.33 27.71
C ASP A 333 26.00 30.28 27.68
N GLY A 334 25.12 30.21 28.67
CA GLY A 334 23.91 31.06 28.77
C GLY A 334 22.76 30.69 27.83
N ARG A 335 22.85 29.58 27.08
CA ARG A 335 21.77 29.07 26.21
C ARG A 335 20.71 28.36 27.05
N ILE A 336 19.45 28.65 26.72
CA ILE A 336 18.29 28.01 27.34
C ILE A 336 18.25 26.53 26.95
N LEU A 337 18.50 25.65 27.91
CA LEU A 337 18.29 24.21 27.82
C LEU A 337 16.80 23.93 28.04
N MET A 338 16.10 23.58 26.96
CA MET A 338 14.79 22.96 27.12
C MET A 338 14.99 21.56 27.72
N PRO A 339 14.31 21.22 28.84
CA PRO A 339 14.43 19.90 29.44
C PRO A 339 14.13 18.83 28.38
N GLN A 340 15.12 18.01 28.05
CA GLN A 340 14.95 16.91 27.12
C GLN A 340 14.09 15.84 27.80
N ALA A 341 13.13 15.29 27.07
CA ALA A 341 12.32 14.20 27.59
C ALA A 341 13.21 13.00 27.91
N ASN A 342 12.90 12.29 28.99
CA ASN A 342 13.62 11.08 29.35
C ASN A 342 13.31 9.97 28.33
N ILE A 343 14.19 9.77 27.35
CA ILE A 343 14.06 8.76 26.29
C ILE A 343 14.05 7.31 26.82
N HIS A 344 14.44 7.09 28.08
CA HIS A 344 14.37 5.79 28.75
C HIS A 344 13.03 5.54 29.44
N SER A 345 12.12 6.53 29.46
CA SER A 345 10.77 6.32 29.97
C SER A 345 9.94 5.44 29.03
N ALA A 346 8.97 4.71 29.58
CA ALA A 346 8.19 3.70 28.87
C ALA A 346 7.51 4.24 27.59
N THR A 347 7.05 5.48 27.60
CA THR A 347 6.37 6.13 26.46
C THR A 347 7.28 6.41 25.26
N TYR A 348 8.60 6.31 25.42
CA TYR A 348 9.61 6.48 24.36
C TYR A 348 10.19 5.15 23.88
N GLN A 349 9.76 4.04 24.47
CA GLN A 349 10.17 2.68 24.09
C GLN A 349 9.09 2.02 23.23
N SER A 350 9.49 1.13 22.32
CA SER A 350 8.55 0.41 21.47
C SER A 350 7.76 -0.64 22.27
N ILE A 351 6.45 -0.74 22.03
CA ILE A 351 5.62 -1.77 22.65
C ILE A 351 5.95 -3.12 22.02
N LYS A 352 6.46 -4.05 22.83
CA LYS A 352 6.76 -5.43 22.42
C LYS A 352 5.70 -6.45 22.86
N VAL A 353 4.68 -6.02 23.61
CA VAL A 353 3.55 -6.88 24.02
C VAL A 353 2.67 -7.15 22.80
N PRO A 354 2.17 -8.39 22.61
CA PRO A 354 1.25 -8.67 21.53
C PRO A 354 0.07 -7.72 21.60
N GLN A 355 -0.13 -6.93 20.56
CA GLN A 355 -1.25 -6.00 20.51
C GLN A 355 -2.56 -6.78 20.57
N ALA A 356 -3.66 -6.14 20.99
CA ALA A 356 -4.99 -6.77 20.99
C ALA A 356 -5.33 -7.45 19.64
N ALA A 357 -4.81 -6.90 18.53
CA ALA A 357 -4.96 -7.44 17.17
C ALA A 357 -4.21 -8.76 16.92
N GLN A 358 -3.19 -9.10 17.71
CA GLN A 358 -2.37 -10.30 17.54
C GLN A 358 -2.90 -11.50 18.34
N GLN A 359 -3.68 -11.25 19.39
CA GLN A 359 -4.27 -12.31 20.22
C GLN A 359 -5.17 -13.28 19.44
N PRO A 360 -6.00 -12.85 18.47
CA PRO A 360 -6.71 -13.77 17.59
C PRO A 360 -5.77 -14.67 16.78
N LEU A 361 -4.66 -14.13 16.28
CA LEU A 361 -3.68 -14.89 15.50
C LEU A 361 -2.96 -15.93 16.37
N ILE A 362 -2.50 -15.53 17.56
CA ILE A 362 -1.84 -16.44 18.51
C ILE A 362 -2.78 -17.57 18.94
N ARG A 363 -4.05 -17.24 19.25
CA ARG A 363 -5.05 -18.28 19.57
C ARG A 363 -5.27 -19.22 18.39
N PHE A 364 -5.36 -18.68 17.17
CA PHE A 364 -5.50 -19.50 15.97
C PHE A 364 -4.31 -20.46 15.78
N ILE A 365 -3.08 -19.97 15.97
CA ILE A 365 -1.85 -20.79 15.91
C ILE A 365 -1.93 -21.94 16.92
N ASN A 366 -2.29 -21.64 18.17
CA ASN A 366 -2.39 -22.66 19.21
C ASN A 366 -3.50 -23.69 18.95
N THR A 367 -4.60 -23.30 18.30
CA THR A 367 -5.69 -24.22 17.93
C THR A 367 -5.34 -25.12 16.74
N HIS A 368 -4.39 -24.72 15.89
CA HIS A 368 -4.04 -25.42 14.64
C HIS A 368 -2.56 -25.82 14.59
N ASP A 369 -1.94 -26.05 15.74
CA ASP A 369 -0.50 -26.31 15.86
C ASP A 369 -0.02 -27.47 14.96
N THR A 370 -0.79 -28.55 14.85
CA THR A 370 -0.47 -29.69 14.00
C THR A 370 -0.51 -29.40 12.50
N ALA A 371 -1.21 -28.34 12.08
CA ALA A 371 -1.39 -27.95 10.69
C ALA A 371 -0.48 -26.80 10.25
N LEU A 372 0.36 -26.26 11.16
CA LEU A 372 1.16 -25.06 10.96
C LEU A 372 2.67 -25.35 11.11
N PRO A 373 3.37 -25.73 10.02
CA PRO A 373 4.77 -26.17 10.08
C PRO A 373 5.77 -25.12 10.61
N ILE A 374 5.54 -23.83 10.37
CA ILE A 374 6.46 -22.74 10.67
C ILE A 374 6.06 -22.06 11.98
N SER A 375 4.84 -21.53 12.08
CA SER A 375 4.42 -20.71 13.21
C SER A 375 4.25 -21.49 14.51
N ALA A 376 3.91 -22.78 14.45
CA ALA A 376 3.89 -23.68 15.61
C ALA A 376 5.30 -24.17 16.02
N LYS A 377 6.36 -23.71 15.34
CA LYS A 377 7.77 -24.03 15.61
C LYS A 377 8.11 -25.52 15.49
N THR A 378 7.35 -26.28 14.72
CA THR A 378 7.70 -27.67 14.40
C THR A 378 8.91 -27.73 13.47
N ILE A 379 9.15 -26.66 12.70
CA ILE A 379 10.33 -26.47 11.86
C ILE A 379 11.11 -25.22 12.30
N ARG A 380 12.44 -25.26 12.21
CA ARG A 380 13.30 -24.10 12.47
C ARG A 380 12.94 -22.97 11.51
N VAL A 381 12.62 -21.79 12.05
CA VAL A 381 12.27 -20.59 11.27
C VAL A 381 13.33 -20.35 10.18
N PRO A 382 12.94 -20.29 8.89
CA PRO A 382 13.90 -20.05 7.82
C PRO A 382 14.56 -18.68 7.99
N THR A 383 15.85 -18.58 7.70
CA THR A 383 16.58 -17.29 7.69
C THR A 383 16.19 -16.39 6.52
N LEU A 384 15.26 -16.83 5.68
CA LEU A 384 14.84 -16.15 4.46
C LEU A 384 13.69 -15.19 4.76
N PRO A 385 13.57 -14.08 4.00
CA PRO A 385 12.39 -13.23 4.05
C PRO A 385 11.11 -14.01 3.72
N GLY A 386 9.99 -13.65 4.37
CA GLY A 386 8.70 -14.32 4.16
C GLY A 386 8.26 -14.44 2.70
N LYS A 387 8.53 -13.42 1.88
CA LYS A 387 8.24 -13.46 0.44
C LYS A 387 9.05 -14.51 -0.33
N ALA A 388 10.29 -14.77 0.07
CA ALA A 388 11.09 -15.83 -0.54
C ALA A 388 10.58 -17.22 -0.07
N ILE A 389 10.18 -17.33 1.20
CA ILE A 389 9.56 -18.56 1.72
C ILE A 389 8.27 -18.88 0.97
N SER A 390 7.40 -17.88 0.71
CA SER A 390 6.12 -18.09 0.01
C SER A 390 6.31 -18.61 -1.42
N VAL A 391 7.25 -18.05 -2.17
CA VAL A 391 7.59 -18.52 -3.53
C VAL A 391 8.13 -19.95 -3.51
N LEU A 392 8.98 -20.30 -2.53
CA LEU A 392 9.47 -21.66 -2.36
C LEU A 392 8.34 -22.64 -2.00
N GLN A 393 7.39 -22.22 -1.16
CA GLN A 393 6.21 -23.01 -0.82
C GLN A 393 5.33 -23.25 -2.04
N THR A 394 5.06 -22.22 -2.85
CA THR A 394 4.32 -22.35 -4.11
C THR A 394 5.02 -23.31 -5.06
N GLY A 395 6.34 -23.20 -5.22
CA GLY A 395 7.12 -24.12 -6.05
C GLY A 395 7.02 -25.58 -5.57
N LYS A 396 7.18 -25.82 -4.27
CA LYS A 396 7.04 -27.16 -3.67
C LYS A 396 5.64 -27.72 -3.85
N PHE A 397 4.62 -26.89 -3.63
CA PHE A 397 3.23 -27.25 -3.83
C PHE A 397 2.97 -27.72 -5.27
N LEU A 398 3.41 -26.94 -6.27
CA LEU A 398 3.21 -27.32 -7.67
C LEU A 398 3.93 -28.63 -8.05
N ILE A 399 5.11 -28.89 -7.47
CA ILE A 399 5.83 -30.16 -7.66
C ILE A 399 5.07 -31.33 -7.04
N GLN A 400 4.48 -31.14 -5.85
CA GLN A 400 3.71 -32.15 -5.13
C GLN A 400 2.33 -32.40 -5.75
N HIS A 401 1.79 -31.42 -6.48
CA HIS A 401 0.48 -31.50 -7.13
C HIS A 401 0.58 -31.25 -8.65
N PRO A 402 1.09 -32.22 -9.44
CA PRO A 402 1.30 -32.03 -10.87
C PRO A 402 0.05 -31.62 -11.66
N SER A 403 -1.14 -32.08 -11.25
CA SER A 403 -2.41 -31.70 -11.87
C SER A 403 -2.75 -30.22 -11.70
N LYS A 404 -2.19 -29.55 -10.68
CA LYS A 404 -2.39 -28.13 -10.38
C LYS A 404 -1.31 -27.23 -11.01
N ILE A 405 -0.28 -27.78 -11.68
CA ILE A 405 0.78 -26.99 -12.33
C ILE A 405 0.20 -25.99 -13.35
N LEU A 406 -0.74 -26.44 -14.16
CA LEU A 406 -1.28 -25.64 -15.26
C LEU A 406 -2.29 -24.61 -14.80
N THR A 407 -3.19 -24.97 -13.88
CA THR A 407 -4.36 -24.18 -13.52
C THR A 407 -4.34 -23.64 -12.10
N GLY A 408 -3.33 -23.99 -11.30
CA GLY A 408 -3.21 -23.61 -9.90
C GLY A 408 -4.21 -24.35 -9.01
N ASP A 409 -4.28 -23.89 -7.77
CA ASP A 409 -5.16 -24.41 -6.72
C ASP A 409 -6.60 -23.87 -6.79
N GLY A 410 -6.82 -22.89 -7.66
CA GLY A 410 -8.08 -22.16 -7.73
C GLY A 410 -8.05 -20.88 -6.89
N MET A 411 -8.92 -19.96 -7.30
CA MET A 411 -9.01 -18.62 -6.74
C MET A 411 -9.42 -18.63 -5.27
N GLY A 412 -8.61 -18.02 -4.40
CA GLY A 412 -8.86 -17.98 -2.95
C GLY A 412 -8.42 -19.23 -2.19
N ASN A 413 -7.77 -20.20 -2.84
CA ASN A 413 -7.32 -21.44 -2.19
C ASN A 413 -5.86 -21.46 -1.75
N PHE A 414 -5.02 -20.52 -2.20
CA PHE A 414 -3.58 -20.59 -1.89
C PHE A 414 -2.93 -19.25 -1.53
N SER A 415 -3.10 -18.21 -2.34
CA SER A 415 -2.29 -16.99 -2.19
C SER A 415 -3.02 -15.77 -2.72
N SER A 416 -4.00 -15.29 -1.96
CA SER A 416 -4.68 -14.04 -2.25
C SER A 416 -5.23 -13.41 -0.99
N LYS A 417 -5.47 -12.09 -1.04
CA LYS A 417 -6.13 -11.41 0.07
C LYS A 417 -7.55 -11.91 0.30
N LEU A 418 -8.19 -12.43 -0.74
CA LEU A 418 -9.47 -13.11 -0.64
C LEU A 418 -9.36 -14.37 0.23
N ALA A 419 -8.30 -15.18 0.06
CA ALA A 419 -8.02 -16.31 0.95
C ALA A 419 -7.85 -15.84 2.41
N PHE A 420 -7.05 -14.77 2.63
CA PHE A 420 -6.89 -14.18 3.97
C PHE A 420 -8.21 -13.70 4.58
N ARG A 421 -9.08 -13.02 3.82
CA ARG A 421 -10.40 -12.59 4.29
C ARG A 421 -11.30 -13.77 4.64
N ALA A 422 -11.31 -14.79 3.78
CA ALA A 422 -12.16 -15.97 3.95
C ALA A 422 -11.88 -16.73 5.25
N THR A 423 -10.67 -16.61 5.83
CA THR A 423 -10.33 -17.20 7.13
C THR A 423 -11.23 -16.72 8.28
N GLY A 424 -11.82 -15.53 8.18
CA GLY A 424 -12.57 -14.93 9.29
C GLY A 424 -11.68 -14.38 10.43
N LEU A 425 -10.36 -14.37 10.26
CA LEU A 425 -9.41 -13.83 11.26
C LEU A 425 -9.35 -12.30 11.31
N GLY A 426 -10.17 -11.61 10.50
CA GLY A 426 -10.13 -10.15 10.36
C GLY A 426 -8.91 -9.65 9.57
N ILE A 427 -8.14 -10.56 8.97
CA ILE A 427 -7.01 -10.19 8.11
C ILE A 427 -7.57 -9.58 6.82
N ALA A 428 -7.11 -8.38 6.51
CA ALA A 428 -7.50 -7.64 5.32
C ALA A 428 -8.98 -7.25 5.18
N GLY A 429 -9.76 -7.29 6.27
CA GLY A 429 -11.16 -6.88 6.31
C GLY A 429 -12.07 -7.94 6.91
N GLY A 430 -13.37 -7.62 6.95
CA GLY A 430 -14.40 -8.56 7.42
C GLY A 430 -14.82 -9.54 6.32
N TYR A 431 -15.29 -10.71 6.75
CA TYR A 431 -15.90 -11.73 5.90
C TYR A 431 -17.08 -12.36 6.66
N PRO A 432 -18.19 -12.75 6.01
CA PRO A 432 -19.33 -13.32 6.70
C PRO A 432 -18.94 -14.60 7.48
N HIS A 433 -19.13 -14.59 8.81
CA HIS A 433 -18.68 -15.67 9.68
C HIS A 433 -19.25 -17.05 9.30
N GLN A 434 -20.49 -17.10 8.83
CA GLN A 434 -21.14 -18.36 8.41
C GLN A 434 -20.52 -19.01 7.16
N TYR A 435 -19.76 -18.24 6.37
CA TYR A 435 -19.13 -18.71 5.14
C TYR A 435 -17.61 -18.80 5.25
N THR A 436 -17.04 -18.72 6.46
CA THR A 436 -15.59 -18.82 6.64
C THR A 436 -15.05 -20.09 6.01
N TYR A 437 -13.92 -19.95 5.34
CA TYR A 437 -13.30 -20.99 4.54
C TYR A 437 -11.80 -20.86 4.63
N ILE A 438 -11.12 -21.97 4.90
CA ILE A 438 -9.66 -22.07 4.89
C ILE A 438 -9.31 -23.34 4.12
N ASN A 439 -8.63 -23.17 2.99
CA ASN A 439 -8.10 -24.31 2.25
C ASN A 439 -6.87 -24.89 3.00
N PRO A 440 -6.73 -26.22 3.11
CA PRO A 440 -5.56 -26.84 3.74
C PRO A 440 -4.22 -26.41 3.13
N ASP A 441 -4.15 -26.25 1.82
CA ASP A 441 -2.95 -25.86 1.10
C ASP A 441 -2.56 -24.41 1.42
N PHE A 442 -3.55 -23.50 1.57
CA PHE A 442 -3.30 -22.15 2.09
C PHE A 442 -2.86 -22.16 3.56
N LEU A 443 -3.53 -22.95 4.40
CA LEU A 443 -3.28 -23.02 5.84
C LEU A 443 -1.83 -23.41 6.14
N ALA A 444 -1.35 -24.50 5.54
CA ALA A 444 -0.03 -25.04 5.79
C ALA A 444 1.11 -24.27 5.10
N ASN A 445 0.77 -23.32 4.21
CA ASN A 445 1.75 -22.54 3.45
C ASN A 445 1.68 -21.04 3.78
N HIS A 446 1.01 -20.25 2.95
CA HIS A 446 1.11 -18.80 3.00
C HIS A 446 0.45 -18.19 4.23
N LEU A 447 -0.63 -18.80 4.74
CA LEU A 447 -1.24 -18.35 6.00
C LEU A 447 -0.26 -18.57 7.16
N ASP A 448 0.41 -19.72 7.20
CA ASP A 448 1.40 -20.04 8.22
C ASP A 448 2.60 -19.07 8.21
N VAL A 449 3.13 -18.73 7.03
CA VAL A 449 4.18 -17.70 6.89
C VAL A 449 3.69 -16.36 7.42
N TYR A 450 2.48 -15.94 7.05
CA TYR A 450 1.91 -14.70 7.57
C TYR A 450 1.75 -14.75 9.09
N LEU A 451 1.21 -15.83 9.64
CA LEU A 451 1.03 -16.01 11.08
C LEU A 451 2.36 -15.98 11.83
N ASP A 452 3.42 -16.59 11.29
CA ASP A 452 4.75 -16.56 11.90
C ASP A 452 5.30 -15.14 12.04
N PHE A 453 5.22 -14.31 10.99
CA PHE A 453 5.75 -12.94 11.04
C PHE A 453 4.82 -11.96 11.76
N PHE A 454 3.52 -12.02 11.51
CA PHE A 454 2.55 -11.00 11.97
C PHE A 454 1.99 -11.27 13.38
N SER A 455 2.18 -12.47 13.93
CA SER A 455 1.94 -12.73 15.37
C SER A 455 3.07 -12.20 16.28
N LYS A 456 4.26 -11.93 15.71
CA LYS A 456 5.44 -11.43 16.43
C LYS A 456 5.48 -9.90 16.49
N GLN A 457 6.56 -9.33 17.01
CA GLN A 457 6.73 -7.87 17.17
C GLN A 457 6.56 -7.10 15.85
N THR A 458 6.04 -5.88 15.93
CA THR A 458 5.73 -5.01 14.78
C THR A 458 6.91 -4.75 13.84
N GLY A 459 8.15 -4.80 14.34
CA GLY A 459 9.35 -4.69 13.51
C GLY A 459 9.50 -5.80 12.46
N LEU A 460 8.81 -6.93 12.64
CA LEU A 460 8.78 -8.02 11.65
C LEU A 460 7.64 -7.90 10.64
N HIS A 461 6.72 -6.94 10.82
CA HIS A 461 5.55 -6.70 9.96
C HIS A 461 5.93 -5.91 8.71
N SER A 462 7.02 -6.30 8.05
CA SER A 462 7.56 -5.63 6.88
C SER A 462 7.04 -6.25 5.58
N LEU A 463 7.04 -5.46 4.50
CA LEU A 463 6.65 -5.91 3.16
C LEU A 463 7.51 -7.08 2.64
N THR A 464 8.76 -7.19 3.09
CA THR A 464 9.67 -8.29 2.73
C THR A 464 9.27 -9.61 3.39
N ASN A 465 8.61 -9.54 4.55
CA ASN A 465 8.12 -10.69 5.30
C ASN A 465 6.67 -11.06 4.97
N SER A 466 5.96 -10.20 4.26
CA SER A 466 4.63 -10.51 3.75
C SER A 466 4.72 -11.48 2.56
N PRO A 467 3.90 -12.56 2.53
CA PRO A 467 3.82 -13.47 1.40
C PRO A 467 3.13 -12.85 0.17
N PHE A 468 2.64 -11.61 0.26
CA PHE A 468 1.81 -11.03 -0.80
C PHE A 468 2.61 -10.75 -2.06
N SER A 469 2.12 -11.22 -3.20
CA SER A 469 2.70 -10.94 -4.52
C SER A 469 1.68 -11.33 -5.59
N VAL A 470 1.50 -10.48 -6.59
CA VAL A 470 0.68 -10.82 -7.76
C VAL A 470 1.25 -12.01 -8.52
N TYR A 471 2.57 -12.08 -8.70
CA TYR A 471 3.20 -13.21 -9.38
C TYR A 471 2.92 -14.54 -8.69
N ASP A 472 3.08 -14.57 -7.36
CA ASP A 472 2.82 -15.75 -6.54
C ASP A 472 1.33 -16.10 -6.51
N GLN A 473 0.44 -15.09 -6.43
CA GLN A 473 -1.00 -15.29 -6.59
C GLN A 473 -1.37 -15.93 -7.93
N LEU A 474 -0.86 -15.38 -9.04
CA LEU A 474 -1.15 -15.89 -10.38
C LEU A 474 -0.63 -17.31 -10.55
N LEU A 475 0.59 -17.59 -10.07
CA LEU A 475 1.18 -18.91 -10.15
C LEU A 475 0.44 -19.93 -9.27
N ALA A 476 0.14 -19.58 -8.03
CA ALA A 476 -0.44 -20.49 -7.07
C ALA A 476 -1.94 -20.75 -7.31
N GLU A 477 -2.71 -19.71 -7.62
CA GLU A 477 -4.18 -19.82 -7.76
C GLU A 477 -4.62 -20.10 -9.21
N TYR A 478 -3.83 -19.68 -10.21
CA TYR A 478 -4.16 -19.81 -11.63
C TYR A 478 -3.14 -20.62 -12.44
N GLY A 479 -2.06 -21.08 -11.81
CA GLY A 479 -1.05 -21.93 -12.43
C GLY A 479 -0.19 -21.21 -13.47
N LEU A 480 0.60 -22.01 -14.20
CA LEU A 480 1.42 -21.49 -15.29
C LEU A 480 0.59 -20.83 -16.39
N ILE A 481 -0.63 -21.31 -16.65
CA ILE A 481 -1.52 -20.68 -17.63
C ILE A 481 -1.89 -19.27 -17.19
N GLY A 482 -2.23 -19.06 -15.91
CA GLY A 482 -2.54 -17.74 -15.37
C GLY A 482 -1.40 -16.75 -15.54
N LEU A 483 -0.16 -17.17 -15.22
CA LEU A 483 1.03 -16.36 -15.45
C LEU A 483 1.25 -16.05 -16.94
N VAL A 484 1.12 -17.05 -17.82
CA VAL A 484 1.28 -16.85 -19.27
C VAL A 484 0.24 -15.87 -19.80
N ILE A 485 -1.03 -16.00 -19.40
CA ILE A 485 -2.09 -15.07 -19.79
C ILE A 485 -1.74 -13.65 -19.32
N PHE A 486 -1.21 -13.49 -18.11
CA PHE A 486 -0.76 -12.19 -17.63
C PHE A 486 0.39 -11.61 -18.48
N PHE A 487 1.46 -12.37 -18.73
CA PHE A 487 2.58 -11.87 -19.54
C PHE A 487 2.16 -11.54 -20.98
N VAL A 488 1.35 -12.39 -21.62
CA VAL A 488 0.96 -12.26 -23.03
C VAL A 488 -0.18 -11.28 -23.25
N TYR A 489 -1.19 -11.26 -22.38
CA TYR A 489 -2.41 -10.48 -22.61
C TYR A 489 -2.55 -9.25 -21.71
N TYR A 490 -1.68 -9.07 -20.70
CA TYR A 490 -1.62 -7.85 -19.90
C TYR A 490 -0.33 -7.06 -20.17
N LEU A 491 0.85 -7.65 -19.90
CA LEU A 491 2.11 -6.93 -20.03
C LEU A 491 2.48 -6.66 -21.49
N TRP A 492 2.42 -7.68 -22.34
CA TRP A 492 2.68 -7.53 -23.76
C TRP A 492 1.67 -6.61 -24.46
N PHE A 493 0.41 -6.55 -23.99
CA PHE A 493 -0.59 -5.61 -24.51
C PHE A 493 -0.08 -4.16 -24.49
N PHE A 494 0.59 -3.74 -23.42
CA PHE A 494 1.22 -2.42 -23.35
C PHE A 494 2.62 -2.42 -23.97
N ALA A 495 3.44 -3.45 -23.69
CA ALA A 495 4.83 -3.51 -24.13
C ALA A 495 5.01 -3.59 -25.65
N ARG A 496 4.04 -4.11 -26.41
CA ARG A 496 4.07 -4.09 -27.89
C ARG A 496 4.16 -2.67 -28.45
N HIS A 497 3.75 -1.66 -27.68
CA HIS A 497 3.87 -0.25 -28.03
C HIS A 497 5.22 0.37 -27.58
N TYR A 498 6.24 -0.40 -27.18
CA TYR A 498 7.49 0.11 -26.58
C TYR A 498 8.20 1.21 -27.38
N ARG A 499 8.08 1.20 -28.72
CA ARG A 499 8.66 2.25 -29.57
C ARG A 499 7.98 3.60 -29.39
N LYS A 500 6.68 3.56 -29.09
CA LYS A 500 5.80 4.73 -28.86
C LYS A 500 5.79 5.15 -27.38
N LEU A 501 6.11 4.25 -26.45
CA LEU A 501 6.10 4.59 -25.02
C LEU A 501 7.27 5.50 -24.63
N THR A 502 6.95 6.69 -24.13
CA THR A 502 7.91 7.64 -23.57
C THR A 502 8.05 7.40 -22.06
N TYR A 503 7.17 7.98 -21.25
CA TYR A 503 7.10 7.72 -19.81
C TYR A 503 6.45 6.35 -19.48
N GLY A 504 5.72 5.75 -20.43
CA GLY A 504 5.02 4.49 -20.23
C GLY A 504 5.93 3.31 -19.94
N LEU A 505 7.12 3.24 -20.56
CA LEU A 505 8.07 2.14 -20.32
C LEU A 505 8.67 2.18 -18.90
N PRO A 506 9.19 3.32 -18.40
CA PRO A 506 9.57 3.46 -16.99
C PRO A 506 8.43 3.15 -16.01
N ILE A 507 7.20 3.58 -16.31
CA ILE A 507 6.03 3.29 -15.48
C ILE A 507 5.69 1.79 -15.49
N LEU A 508 5.85 1.11 -16.64
CA LEU A 508 5.71 -0.35 -16.73
C LEU A 508 6.74 -1.07 -15.87
N LEU A 509 8.00 -0.63 -15.87
CA LEU A 509 9.04 -1.17 -14.99
C LEU A 509 8.71 -0.96 -13.51
N LEU A 510 8.21 0.23 -13.15
CA LEU A 510 7.73 0.52 -11.80
C LEU A 510 6.59 -0.43 -11.41
N LEU A 511 5.61 -0.63 -12.28
CA LEU A 511 4.50 -1.53 -12.01
C LEU A 511 5.00 -2.95 -11.75
N MET A 512 5.92 -3.47 -12.57
CA MET A 512 6.47 -4.81 -12.38
C MET A 512 7.06 -5.00 -10.98
N ALA A 513 7.76 -3.99 -10.45
CA ALA A 513 8.26 -4.04 -9.09
C ALA A 513 7.12 -3.96 -8.05
N VAL A 514 6.13 -3.10 -8.26
CA VAL A 514 4.97 -2.95 -7.36
C VAL A 514 4.13 -4.22 -7.26
N LEU A 515 4.05 -5.02 -8.33
CA LEU A 515 3.34 -6.31 -8.34
C LEU A 515 3.99 -7.38 -7.44
N PHE A 516 5.21 -7.17 -6.92
CA PHE A 516 5.80 -8.00 -5.87
C PHE A 516 5.34 -7.62 -4.46
N VAL A 517 4.69 -6.47 -4.27
CA VAL A 517 4.41 -5.92 -2.93
C VAL A 517 3.11 -6.46 -2.34
N ASP A 518 2.05 -6.49 -3.13
CA ASP A 518 0.72 -6.91 -2.70
C ASP A 518 0.03 -7.73 -3.81
N TYR A 519 -1.18 -8.21 -3.52
CA TYR A 519 -2.03 -8.95 -4.43
C TYR A 519 -2.80 -8.05 -5.42
N TRP A 520 -3.36 -8.65 -6.48
CA TRP A 520 -3.89 -7.92 -7.64
C TRP A 520 -4.99 -6.92 -7.26
N PHE A 521 -5.93 -7.36 -6.42
CA PHE A 521 -7.12 -6.57 -6.08
C PHE A 521 -6.80 -5.35 -5.21
N GLU A 522 -5.74 -5.45 -4.42
CA GLU A 522 -5.24 -4.40 -3.54
C GLU A 522 -4.51 -3.35 -4.35
N GLN A 523 -3.79 -3.83 -5.36
CA GLN A 523 -3.17 -3.02 -6.36
C GLN A 523 -4.18 -2.42 -7.33
N LEU A 524 -5.49 -2.68 -7.22
CA LEU A 524 -6.51 -2.14 -8.15
C LEU A 524 -6.46 -0.61 -8.24
N SER A 525 -6.17 0.08 -7.13
CA SER A 525 -5.98 1.52 -7.15
C SER A 525 -4.76 1.92 -7.99
N ILE A 526 -3.66 1.18 -7.88
CA ILE A 526 -2.44 1.45 -8.66
C ILE A 526 -2.64 1.05 -10.12
N LEU A 527 -3.27 -0.09 -10.39
CA LEU A 527 -3.50 -0.65 -11.73
C LEU A 527 -4.38 0.27 -12.59
N VAL A 528 -5.49 0.76 -12.05
CA VAL A 528 -6.39 1.66 -12.79
C VAL A 528 -5.69 2.97 -13.14
N PHE A 529 -4.88 3.50 -12.22
CA PHE A 529 -4.10 4.71 -12.45
C PHE A 529 -2.95 4.48 -13.44
N PHE A 530 -2.26 3.35 -13.31
CA PHE A 530 -1.24 2.88 -14.26
C PHE A 530 -1.81 2.77 -15.67
N GLU A 531 -2.95 2.10 -15.84
CA GLU A 531 -3.61 1.89 -17.13
C GLU A 531 -3.99 3.22 -17.77
N LEU A 532 -4.52 4.17 -16.99
CA LEU A 532 -4.79 5.53 -17.46
C LEU A 532 -3.54 6.18 -18.06
N LEU A 533 -2.41 6.12 -17.36
CA LEU A 533 -1.16 6.74 -17.83
C LEU A 533 -0.63 6.07 -19.10
N LEU A 534 -0.72 4.74 -19.19
CA LEU A 534 -0.28 3.98 -20.37
C LEU A 534 -1.18 4.24 -21.58
N PHE A 535 -2.49 4.21 -21.40
CA PHE A 535 -3.44 4.55 -22.46
C PHE A 535 -3.26 6.00 -22.94
N LEU A 536 -3.05 6.94 -22.03
CA LEU A 536 -2.74 8.33 -22.38
C LEU A 536 -1.42 8.40 -23.18
N ASN A 537 -0.38 7.67 -22.78
CA ASN A 537 0.90 7.73 -23.49
C ASN A 537 0.78 7.20 -24.92
N ILE A 538 0.04 6.12 -25.11
CA ILE A 538 -0.25 5.54 -26.43
C ILE A 538 -1.01 6.57 -27.29
N LYS A 539 -2.05 7.20 -26.71
CA LYS A 539 -2.85 8.21 -27.41
C LYS A 539 -2.01 9.38 -27.89
N GLU A 540 -1.16 9.94 -27.04
CA GLU A 540 -0.35 11.11 -27.37
C GLU A 540 0.62 10.86 -28.52
N THR A 541 1.16 9.66 -28.58
CA THR A 541 2.11 9.31 -29.63
C THR A 541 1.40 9.09 -30.96
N ALA A 542 0.22 8.47 -30.94
CA ALA A 542 -0.62 8.33 -32.13
C ALA A 542 -1.11 9.69 -32.67
N GLU A 543 -1.44 10.65 -31.79
CA GLU A 543 -1.80 12.02 -32.18
C GLU A 543 -0.60 12.76 -32.83
N GLN A 544 0.63 12.56 -32.32
CA GLN A 544 1.86 13.14 -32.90
C GLN A 544 2.21 12.56 -34.27
N GLU A 545 1.92 11.28 -34.50
CA GLU A 545 2.17 10.59 -35.77
C GLU A 545 1.08 10.84 -36.82
N GLY A 546 -0.01 11.55 -36.47
CA GLY A 546 -1.14 11.80 -37.38
C GLY A 546 -2.03 10.57 -37.64
N GLU A 547 -1.88 9.50 -36.86
CA GLU A 547 -2.55 8.20 -37.10
C GLU A 547 -4.01 8.14 -36.62
N PHE A 548 -4.57 9.21 -36.04
CA PHE A 548 -5.91 9.17 -35.42
C PHE A 548 -7.10 9.23 -36.38
N ALA A 549 -6.89 9.11 -37.70
CA ALA A 549 -7.99 9.06 -38.65
C ALA A 549 -8.70 7.69 -38.70
N HIS A 550 -8.11 6.57 -38.26
CA HIS A 550 -8.65 5.24 -38.55
C HIS A 550 -8.43 4.10 -37.51
N ALA A 551 -8.32 4.39 -36.21
CA ALA A 551 -8.30 3.35 -35.16
C ALA A 551 -9.47 3.56 -34.17
#